data_AF-A0A397XKN7-F1
#
_entry.id   AF-A0A397XKN7-F1
#
_cell.length_a   1.000
_cell.length_b   1.000
_cell.length_c   1.000
_cell.angle_alpha   90.00
_cell.angle_beta   90.00
_cell.angle_gamma   90.00
#
_symmetry.space_group_name_H-M   'P 1'
#
loop_
_entity.id
_entity.type
_entity.pdbx_description
1 polymer ?
#
loop_
_entity_poly.entity_id
_entity_poly.type
_entity_poly.pdbx_seq_one_letter_code
_entity_poly.pdbx_strand_id
1 'polypeptide(L)'
;MALTLSTTKTFTNINCSNTTSFKPLKLPLFWPWQKVKMGPLSVSPMGFGTWAWGNQLLWGYQTSMDDQLQQAFELALENGINLFDTADSYGTGRLNGQSERLLGQFIKQSQALKGKQSEVVIATKFAAYPWRLTSGQFVNACSASLDRLQIDQLGIGQLHWSTANYAPLQELALWDGLVAMYEKGLVRAVGVSNYGPQQLVKIHDYLKTRGVPLCSAQVQFSLLSYGKEQQEIKRVCDELGIRLISYSPLGLGMLTGKYSSSELPTGPRSLLFGQILPGLDPLLVALREIAEKRGKTMPQVAINWCICKGTVPIPGIKSVRHVEDNLGAMGWRLTNDEQLQLEYAAQESPRSMIQNIFQTR
;
A
#
# COMPACT_ATOMS: atom_id res chain seq x y z
N MET A 1 34.77 83.66 14.42
CA MET A 1 35.70 83.32 15.52
C MET A 1 34.99 82.29 16.40
N ALA A 2 35.70 81.22 16.75
CA ALA A 2 35.18 79.93 17.23
C ALA A 2 34.27 79.99 18.47
N LEU A 3 33.38 78.99 18.61
CA LEU A 3 33.45 78.03 19.73
C LEU A 3 32.44 76.89 19.57
N THR A 4 33.00 75.69 19.67
CA THR A 4 32.38 74.38 19.87
C THR A 4 31.51 74.34 21.13
N LEU A 5 30.42 73.57 21.09
CA LEU A 5 29.89 72.87 22.27
C LEU A 5 29.14 71.60 21.84
N SER A 6 29.70 70.48 22.27
CA SER A 6 29.18 69.12 22.19
C SER A 6 27.96 68.96 23.11
N THR A 7 26.92 68.30 22.63
CA THR A 7 25.98 67.58 23.51
C THR A 7 25.48 66.31 22.81
N THR A 8 25.91 65.18 23.37
CA THR A 8 25.44 63.82 23.12
C THR A 8 24.00 63.65 23.61
N LYS A 9 23.10 63.18 22.74
CA LYS A 9 21.83 62.54 23.15
C LYS A 9 21.72 61.18 22.47
N THR A 10 21.74 60.16 23.31
CA THR A 10 21.46 58.75 23.02
C THR A 10 20.01 58.59 22.54
N PHE A 11 19.83 58.18 21.29
CA PHE A 11 18.57 57.61 20.82
C PHE A 11 18.65 56.09 20.96
N THR A 12 17.81 55.54 21.83
CA THR A 12 17.53 54.11 21.91
C THR A 12 16.81 53.68 20.64
N ASN A 13 17.51 52.91 19.79
CA ASN A 13 16.89 52.21 18.68
C ASN A 13 15.93 51.13 19.22
N ILE A 14 14.63 51.37 19.10
CA ILE A 14 13.62 50.33 19.25
C ILE A 14 13.68 49.48 17.98
N ASN A 15 14.33 48.32 18.07
CA ASN A 15 14.34 47.31 17.02
C ASN A 15 12.92 46.71 16.90
N CYS A 16 12.12 47.19 15.95
CA CYS A 16 10.94 46.48 15.47
C CYS A 16 11.38 45.36 14.51
N SER A 17 11.81 44.23 15.05
CA SER A 17 12.03 43.00 14.29
C SER A 17 11.04 41.91 14.73
N ASN A 18 9.76 42.13 14.47
CA ASN A 18 8.76 41.05 14.45
C ASN A 18 8.46 40.70 13.00
N THR A 19 9.39 40.01 12.34
CA THR A 19 9.09 39.25 11.13
C THR A 19 8.35 37.98 11.56
N THR A 20 7.02 38.05 11.60
CA THR A 20 6.18 36.84 11.63
C THR A 20 6.47 36.04 10.36
N SER A 21 7.24 34.97 10.50
CA SER A 21 7.45 33.97 9.46
C SER A 21 6.09 33.36 9.11
N PHE A 22 5.51 33.79 7.98
CA PHE A 22 4.34 33.13 7.41
C PHE A 22 4.78 31.72 7.00
N LYS A 23 4.45 30.72 7.81
CA LYS A 23 4.54 29.32 7.37
C LYS A 23 3.62 29.16 6.16
N PRO A 24 4.12 28.73 4.98
CA PRO A 24 3.28 28.56 3.81
C PRO A 24 2.17 27.55 4.14
N LEU A 25 0.94 27.88 3.72
CA LEU A 25 -0.22 27.00 3.92
C LEU A 25 0.04 25.69 3.18
N LYS A 26 0.23 24.59 3.91
CA LYS A 26 0.44 23.26 3.32
C LYS A 26 -0.93 22.74 2.86
N LEU A 27 -1.21 22.82 1.56
CA LEU A 27 -2.41 22.23 0.97
C LEU A 27 -2.37 20.70 1.10
N PRO A 28 -3.52 20.03 1.31
CA PRO A 28 -3.56 18.59 1.41
C PRO A 28 -3.27 17.93 0.05
N LEU A 29 -2.59 16.77 0.06
CA LEU A 29 -2.26 16.03 -1.16
C LEU A 29 -3.50 15.50 -1.92
N PHE A 30 -4.58 15.30 -1.18
CA PHE A 30 -5.90 14.98 -1.69
C PHE A 30 -6.95 15.45 -0.69
N TRP A 31 -8.13 15.77 -1.19
CA TRP A 31 -9.23 16.26 -0.40
C TRP A 31 -10.12 15.12 0.13
N PRO A 32 -10.92 15.34 1.18
CA PRO A 32 -11.78 14.30 1.76
C PRO A 32 -12.71 13.61 0.75
N TRP A 33 -13.24 14.34 -0.25
CA TRP A 33 -14.10 13.77 -1.30
C TRP A 33 -13.34 12.88 -2.30
N GLN A 34 -12.01 12.90 -2.28
CA GLN A 34 -11.19 12.00 -3.09
C GLN A 34 -10.90 10.68 -2.37
N LYS A 35 -11.28 10.52 -1.09
CA LYS A 35 -11.18 9.23 -0.40
C LYS A 35 -12.02 8.18 -1.12
N VAL A 36 -11.52 6.95 -1.12
CA VAL A 36 -12.09 5.81 -1.84
C VAL A 36 -12.96 5.00 -0.89
N LYS A 37 -14.21 4.75 -1.31
CA LYS A 37 -15.11 3.84 -0.60
C LYS A 37 -14.64 2.40 -0.79
N MET A 38 -14.54 1.67 0.32
CA MET A 38 -14.15 0.26 0.39
C MET A 38 -15.12 -0.44 1.36
N GLY A 39 -16.27 -0.86 0.84
CA GLY A 39 -17.38 -1.35 1.67
C GLY A 39 -17.87 -0.28 2.67
N PRO A 40 -17.89 -0.57 3.99
CA PRO A 40 -18.26 0.40 5.03
C PRO A 40 -17.13 1.39 5.39
N LEU A 41 -15.96 1.26 4.75
CA LEU A 41 -14.76 2.04 5.05
C LEU A 41 -14.55 3.15 4.02
N SER A 42 -13.82 4.18 4.44
CA SER A 42 -13.32 5.25 3.56
C SER A 42 -11.81 5.36 3.74
N VAL A 43 -11.07 5.07 2.68
CA VAL A 43 -9.60 5.00 2.68
C VAL A 43 -8.99 6.09 1.80
N SER A 44 -7.74 6.46 2.07
CA SER A 44 -6.94 7.30 1.18
C SER A 44 -6.82 6.65 -0.21
N PRO A 45 -6.66 7.45 -1.30
CA PRO A 45 -6.51 6.92 -2.67
C PRO A 45 -5.34 5.96 -2.86
N MET A 46 -4.37 6.01 -1.94
CA MET A 46 -3.22 5.12 -1.85
C MET A 46 -3.09 4.68 -0.37
N GLY A 47 -2.66 3.45 -0.14
CA GLY A 47 -2.24 2.97 1.18
C GLY A 47 -0.75 2.60 1.17
N PHE A 48 -0.28 1.94 2.23
CA PHE A 48 1.09 1.41 2.27
C PHE A 48 1.13 -0.05 2.69
N GLY A 49 1.92 -0.84 1.97
CA GLY A 49 2.17 -2.24 2.29
C GLY A 49 3.39 -2.39 3.21
N THR A 50 3.29 -3.26 4.21
CA THR A 50 4.31 -3.45 5.26
C THR A 50 5.07 -4.77 5.14
N TRP A 51 5.03 -5.44 3.98
CA TRP A 51 5.71 -6.75 3.77
C TRP A 51 7.23 -6.71 4.01
N ALA A 52 7.85 -5.55 3.80
CA ALA A 52 9.27 -5.38 4.07
C ALA A 52 9.62 -5.39 5.58
N TRP A 53 8.65 -5.11 6.45
CA TRP A 53 8.87 -4.97 7.88
C TRP A 53 8.97 -6.36 8.51
N GLY A 54 10.15 -6.72 9.03
CA GLY A 54 10.43 -8.07 9.50
C GLY A 54 10.99 -9.04 8.46
N ASN A 55 11.16 -8.62 7.20
CA ASN A 55 11.66 -9.49 6.14
C ASN A 55 13.15 -9.24 5.83
N GLN A 56 14.01 -10.10 6.37
CA GLN A 56 15.46 -9.97 6.20
C GLN A 56 15.91 -10.40 4.79
N LEU A 57 15.36 -11.52 4.30
CA LEU A 57 15.85 -12.19 3.09
C LEU A 57 15.63 -11.39 1.80
N LEU A 58 14.43 -10.84 1.61
CA LEU A 58 14.07 -10.12 0.37
C LEU A 58 14.31 -8.62 0.47
N TRP A 59 14.18 -8.07 1.68
CA TRP A 59 14.12 -6.62 1.90
C TRP A 59 15.24 -6.06 2.77
N GLY A 60 16.07 -6.93 3.35
CA GLY A 60 17.23 -6.55 4.16
C GLY A 60 16.85 -5.97 5.53
N TYR A 61 15.66 -6.30 6.05
CA TYR A 61 15.20 -5.74 7.31
C TYR A 61 16.16 -6.03 8.48
N GLN A 62 16.39 -5.00 9.29
CA GLN A 62 17.12 -5.05 10.54
C GLN A 62 16.33 -4.25 11.58
N THR A 63 16.34 -4.67 12.84
CA THR A 63 15.65 -3.96 13.93
C THR A 63 16.15 -2.52 14.10
N SER A 64 17.39 -2.23 13.72
CA SER A 64 17.92 -0.85 13.66
C SER A 64 17.17 0.08 12.69
N MET A 65 16.31 -0.46 11.83
CA MET A 65 15.48 0.33 10.91
C MET A 65 14.17 0.81 11.57
N ASP A 66 13.79 0.30 12.74
CA ASP A 66 12.45 0.50 13.31
C ASP A 66 12.13 1.99 13.54
N ASP A 67 13.07 2.78 14.03
CA ASP A 67 12.90 4.24 14.21
C ASP A 67 12.61 4.95 12.89
N GLN A 68 13.28 4.54 11.81
CA GLN A 68 13.06 5.11 10.48
C GLN A 68 11.70 4.69 9.91
N LEU A 69 11.25 3.46 10.20
CA LEU A 69 9.93 2.98 9.82
C LEU A 69 8.83 3.72 10.58
N GLN A 70 9.05 4.04 11.86
CA GLN A 70 8.13 4.85 12.64
C GLN A 70 8.00 6.25 12.06
N GLN A 71 9.11 6.92 11.74
CA GLN A 71 9.08 8.24 11.11
C GLN A 71 8.37 8.20 9.74
N ALA A 72 8.57 7.15 8.96
CA ALA A 72 7.87 6.95 7.70
C ALA A 72 6.34 6.79 7.92
N PHE A 73 5.94 6.03 8.93
CA PHE A 73 4.54 5.86 9.33
C PHE A 73 3.90 7.19 9.75
N GLU A 74 4.56 7.98 10.62
CA GLU A 74 4.07 9.30 11.02
C GLU A 74 3.90 10.23 9.81
N LEU A 75 4.92 10.31 8.94
CA LEU A 75 4.83 11.15 7.75
C LEU A 75 3.66 10.74 6.83
N ALA A 76 3.39 9.44 6.72
CA ALA A 76 2.23 8.97 5.95
C ALA A 76 0.91 9.50 6.53
N LEU A 77 0.73 9.38 7.84
CA LEU A 77 -0.46 9.84 8.56
C LEU A 77 -0.64 11.36 8.47
N GLU A 78 0.44 12.12 8.68
CA GLU A 78 0.45 13.59 8.58
C GLU A 78 0.01 14.10 7.19
N ASN A 79 0.19 13.28 6.16
CA ASN A 79 -0.24 13.58 4.79
C ASN A 79 -1.57 12.88 4.41
N GLY A 80 -2.33 12.42 5.40
CA GLY A 80 -3.70 11.93 5.26
C GLY A 80 -3.85 10.46 4.87
N ILE A 81 -2.75 9.71 4.72
CA ILE A 81 -2.82 8.27 4.45
C ILE A 81 -3.42 7.57 5.67
N ASN A 82 -4.41 6.72 5.44
CA ASN A 82 -5.04 5.97 6.53
C ASN A 82 -5.16 4.47 6.27
N LEU A 83 -4.74 3.96 5.12
CA LEU A 83 -4.73 2.52 4.83
C LEU A 83 -3.33 1.95 4.97
N PHE A 84 -3.17 0.98 5.88
CA PHE A 84 -1.95 0.19 6.03
C PHE A 84 -2.26 -1.29 5.88
N ASP A 85 -1.54 -1.94 4.99
CA ASP A 85 -1.73 -3.34 4.63
C ASP A 85 -0.58 -4.21 5.17
N THR A 86 -0.95 -5.27 5.88
CA THR A 86 -0.04 -6.24 6.51
C THR A 86 -0.55 -7.68 6.32
N ALA A 87 0.11 -8.65 6.94
CA ALA A 87 -0.37 -10.03 7.02
C ALA A 87 0.23 -10.75 8.23
N ASP A 88 -0.46 -11.78 8.71
CA ASP A 88 -0.01 -12.64 9.80
C ASP A 88 1.27 -13.43 9.45
N SER A 89 1.49 -13.66 8.17
CA SER A 89 2.65 -14.35 7.62
C SER A 89 3.84 -13.42 7.33
N TYR A 90 3.75 -12.13 7.66
CA TYR A 90 4.85 -11.17 7.40
C TYR A 90 5.93 -11.24 8.48
N GLY A 91 7.15 -11.50 8.00
CA GLY A 91 8.31 -11.80 8.81
C GLY A 91 8.55 -13.31 8.95
N THR A 92 9.79 -13.70 9.23
CA THR A 92 10.21 -15.12 9.19
C THR A 92 10.92 -15.53 10.48
N GLY A 93 10.74 -16.78 10.91
CA GLY A 93 11.39 -17.31 12.12
C GLY A 93 11.05 -16.45 13.35
N ARG A 94 12.08 -15.95 14.04
CA ARG A 94 11.92 -15.07 15.21
C ARG A 94 11.19 -13.75 14.93
N LEU A 95 11.06 -13.36 13.66
CA LEU A 95 10.36 -12.14 13.22
C LEU A 95 8.95 -12.42 12.71
N ASN A 96 8.40 -13.63 12.91
CA ASN A 96 7.04 -13.95 12.46
C ASN A 96 6.01 -13.00 13.09
N GLY A 97 5.21 -12.31 12.27
CA GLY A 97 4.25 -11.28 12.68
C GLY A 97 4.90 -9.95 13.10
N GLN A 98 6.19 -9.72 12.80
CA GLN A 98 6.89 -8.48 13.18
C GLN A 98 6.25 -7.24 12.56
N SER A 99 5.77 -7.36 11.32
CA SER A 99 5.10 -6.25 10.64
C SER A 99 3.88 -5.74 11.41
N GLU A 100 3.06 -6.65 11.94
CA GLU A 100 1.89 -6.33 12.77
C GLU A 100 2.31 -5.74 14.13
N ARG A 101 3.36 -6.27 14.77
CA ARG A 101 3.86 -5.71 16.04
C ARG A 101 4.36 -4.28 15.89
N LEU A 102 5.14 -4.01 14.84
CA LEU A 102 5.63 -2.66 14.54
C LEU A 102 4.46 -1.71 14.27
N LEU A 103 3.52 -2.12 13.44
CA LEU A 103 2.35 -1.30 13.11
C LEU A 103 1.52 -0.98 14.36
N GLY A 104 1.27 -1.96 15.23
CA GLY A 104 0.59 -1.76 16.51
C GLY A 104 1.34 -0.82 17.45
N GLN A 105 2.66 -1.00 17.58
CA GLN A 105 3.51 -0.10 18.34
C GLN A 105 3.45 1.34 17.82
N PHE A 106 3.55 1.53 16.50
CA PHE A 106 3.54 2.86 15.89
C PHE A 106 2.19 3.55 16.06
N ILE A 107 1.08 2.83 15.88
CA ILE A 107 -0.28 3.37 16.13
C ILE A 107 -0.41 3.86 17.57
N LYS A 108 0.08 3.08 18.54
CA LYS A 108 0.03 3.42 19.96
C LYS A 108 0.88 4.63 20.33
N GLN A 109 2.05 4.78 19.68
CA GLN A 109 3.01 5.84 19.96
C GLN A 109 2.73 7.12 19.17
N SER A 110 1.91 7.05 18.12
CA SER A 110 1.67 8.17 17.22
C SER A 110 0.92 9.32 17.88
N GLN A 111 1.53 10.50 17.79
CA GLN A 111 0.90 11.75 18.23
C GLN A 111 -0.17 12.21 17.23
N ALA A 112 0.02 11.94 15.93
CA ALA A 112 -0.95 12.28 14.88
C ALA A 112 -2.30 11.57 15.10
N LEU A 113 -2.29 10.42 15.78
CA LEU A 113 -3.48 9.60 16.07
C LEU A 113 -4.08 9.79 17.45
N LYS A 114 -3.58 10.71 18.28
CA LYS A 114 -4.08 10.85 19.66
C LYS A 114 -5.59 11.15 19.68
N GLY A 115 -6.39 10.16 20.07
CA GLY A 115 -7.87 10.22 20.08
C GLY A 115 -8.53 9.92 18.73
N LYS A 116 -7.76 9.47 17.73
CA LYS A 116 -8.17 9.21 16.35
C LYS A 116 -7.66 7.86 15.82
N GLN A 117 -7.25 6.96 16.70
CA GLN A 117 -6.68 5.66 16.30
C GLN A 117 -7.64 4.86 15.40
N SER A 118 -8.95 5.01 15.60
CA SER A 118 -9.99 4.39 14.78
C SER A 118 -10.11 4.92 13.34
N GLU A 119 -9.45 6.03 13.01
CA GLU A 119 -9.39 6.57 11.65
C GLU A 119 -8.42 5.79 10.75
N VAL A 120 -7.48 5.04 11.36
CA VAL A 120 -6.55 4.16 10.64
C VAL A 120 -7.24 2.86 10.29
N VAL A 121 -7.22 2.53 9.01
CA VAL A 121 -7.73 1.28 8.45
C VAL A 121 -6.55 0.32 8.30
N ILE A 122 -6.55 -0.70 9.16
CA ILE A 122 -5.61 -1.82 9.05
C ILE A 122 -6.26 -2.94 8.25
N ALA A 123 -5.60 -3.33 7.16
CA ALA A 123 -5.95 -4.49 6.36
C ALA A 123 -4.92 -5.58 6.63
N THR A 124 -5.29 -6.65 7.34
CA THR A 124 -4.42 -7.81 7.54
C THR A 124 -4.92 -9.00 6.73
N LYS A 125 -4.00 -9.89 6.36
CA LYS A 125 -4.30 -11.13 5.64
C LYS A 125 -3.93 -12.32 6.49
N PHE A 126 -4.72 -13.37 6.37
CA PHE A 126 -4.51 -14.64 7.02
C PHE A 126 -4.12 -15.68 5.99
N ALA A 127 -2.89 -16.18 6.09
CA ALA A 127 -2.37 -17.26 5.25
C ALA A 127 -3.25 -18.52 5.32
N ALA A 128 -3.49 -19.19 4.19
CA ALA A 128 -4.25 -20.44 4.15
C ALA A 128 -3.35 -21.64 4.47
N TYR A 129 -2.73 -21.63 5.65
CA TYR A 129 -1.81 -22.69 6.08
C TYR A 129 -2.51 -24.06 6.15
N PRO A 130 -1.81 -25.19 5.91
CA PRO A 130 -2.41 -26.53 5.89
C PRO A 130 -3.12 -26.94 7.18
N TRP A 131 -2.74 -26.37 8.33
CA TRP A 131 -3.38 -26.64 9.61
C TRP A 131 -4.61 -25.77 9.90
N ARG A 132 -4.98 -24.83 9.01
CA ARG A 132 -6.19 -24.00 9.13
C ARG A 132 -7.31 -24.62 8.31
N LEU A 133 -7.95 -25.62 8.90
CA LEU A 133 -8.99 -26.45 8.29
C LEU A 133 -10.40 -26.10 8.76
N THR A 134 -10.54 -25.25 9.78
CA THR A 134 -11.84 -24.85 10.34
C THR A 134 -11.97 -23.33 10.44
N SER A 135 -13.20 -22.85 10.45
CA SER A 135 -13.52 -21.43 10.69
C SER A 135 -12.94 -20.93 12.01
N GLY A 136 -13.02 -21.74 13.08
CA GLY A 136 -12.46 -21.42 14.40
C GLY A 136 -10.94 -21.19 14.38
N GLN A 137 -10.19 -21.97 13.60
CA GLN A 137 -8.74 -21.75 13.44
C GLN A 137 -8.42 -20.47 12.70
N PHE A 138 -9.27 -20.07 11.75
CA PHE A 138 -9.14 -18.79 11.05
C PHE A 138 -9.49 -17.60 11.97
N VAL A 139 -10.55 -17.72 12.77
CA VAL A 139 -10.89 -16.75 13.83
C VAL A 139 -9.74 -16.59 14.83
N ASN A 140 -9.11 -17.69 15.27
CA ASN A 140 -7.95 -17.63 16.17
C ASN A 140 -6.75 -16.92 15.53
N ALA A 141 -6.55 -17.05 14.21
CA ALA A 141 -5.52 -16.31 13.49
C ALA A 141 -5.79 -14.80 13.50
N CYS A 142 -7.06 -14.40 13.39
CA CYS A 142 -7.48 -13.02 13.54
C CYS A 142 -7.25 -12.50 14.96
N SER A 143 -7.69 -13.21 15.99
CA SER A 143 -7.43 -12.84 17.39
C SER A 143 -5.94 -12.67 17.65
N ALA A 144 -5.10 -13.62 17.21
CA ALA A 144 -3.65 -13.50 17.38
C ALA A 144 -3.04 -12.30 16.65
N SER A 145 -3.66 -11.85 15.55
CA SER A 145 -3.21 -10.67 14.80
C SER A 145 -3.65 -9.37 15.49
N LEU A 146 -4.88 -9.33 16.02
CA LEU A 146 -5.36 -8.25 16.89
C LEU A 146 -4.45 -8.07 18.12
N ASP A 147 -4.04 -9.17 18.76
CA ASP A 147 -3.12 -9.15 19.90
C ASP A 147 -1.75 -8.55 19.52
N ARG A 148 -1.19 -8.93 18.36
CA ARG A 148 0.08 -8.36 17.87
C ARG A 148 -0.03 -6.88 17.53
N LEU A 149 -1.16 -6.49 16.94
CA LEU A 149 -1.47 -5.10 16.59
C LEU A 149 -1.87 -4.24 17.80
N GLN A 150 -2.25 -4.87 18.92
CA GLN A 150 -2.81 -4.19 20.11
C GLN A 150 -4.03 -3.31 19.78
N ILE A 151 -4.94 -3.83 18.96
CA ILE A 151 -6.22 -3.18 18.60
C ILE A 151 -7.38 -4.16 18.80
N ASP A 152 -8.56 -3.63 19.05
CA ASP A 152 -9.74 -4.47 19.33
C ASP A 152 -10.46 -4.95 18.06
N GLN A 153 -10.30 -4.22 16.94
CA GLN A 153 -11.01 -4.51 15.69
C GLN A 153 -10.18 -4.10 14.49
N LEU A 154 -10.10 -4.98 13.48
CA LEU A 154 -9.47 -4.68 12.20
C LEU A 154 -10.41 -3.89 11.29
N GLY A 155 -9.82 -3.06 10.42
CA GLY A 155 -10.55 -2.49 9.29
C GLY A 155 -11.00 -3.60 8.34
N ILE A 156 -10.04 -4.39 7.83
CA ILE A 156 -10.29 -5.44 6.85
C ILE A 156 -9.54 -6.71 7.24
N GLY A 157 -10.27 -7.81 7.43
CA GLY A 157 -9.69 -9.15 7.53
C GLY A 157 -9.74 -9.85 6.17
N GLN A 158 -8.59 -10.26 5.65
CA GLN A 158 -8.50 -10.80 4.30
C GLN A 158 -8.04 -12.26 4.28
N LEU A 159 -8.59 -13.06 3.37
CA LEU A 159 -8.01 -14.36 3.04
C LEU A 159 -6.83 -14.14 2.07
N HIS A 160 -5.63 -14.58 2.45
CA HIS A 160 -4.39 -14.23 1.74
C HIS A 160 -4.27 -14.90 0.35
N TRP A 161 -4.84 -16.09 0.18
CA TRP A 161 -4.99 -16.74 -1.12
C TRP A 161 -6.08 -17.81 -1.06
N SER A 162 -6.64 -18.15 -2.23
CA SER A 162 -7.63 -19.21 -2.36
C SER A 162 -6.97 -20.58 -2.33
N THR A 163 -7.61 -21.53 -1.66
CA THR A 163 -7.23 -22.94 -1.67
C THR A 163 -8.07 -23.75 -2.66
N ALA A 164 -8.95 -23.12 -3.43
CA ALA A 164 -9.90 -23.81 -4.31
C ALA A 164 -9.24 -24.77 -5.32
N ASN A 165 -8.02 -24.46 -5.78
CA ASN A 165 -7.30 -25.28 -6.75
C ASN A 165 -6.69 -26.56 -6.16
N TYR A 166 -6.47 -26.64 -4.84
CA TYR A 166 -5.72 -27.73 -4.22
C TYR A 166 -6.36 -28.31 -2.94
N ALA A 167 -7.27 -27.58 -2.30
CA ALA A 167 -8.04 -27.99 -1.12
C ALA A 167 -9.42 -27.30 -1.09
N PRO A 168 -10.40 -27.71 -1.91
CA PRO A 168 -11.72 -27.07 -1.99
C PRO A 168 -12.53 -27.11 -0.68
N LEU A 169 -12.38 -28.16 0.14
CA LEU A 169 -13.06 -28.24 1.44
C LEU A 169 -12.48 -27.24 2.45
N GLN A 170 -11.16 -27.02 2.39
CA GLN A 170 -10.51 -26.00 3.20
C GLN A 170 -11.01 -24.60 2.79
N GLU A 171 -11.20 -24.34 1.48
CA GLU A 171 -11.70 -23.06 0.98
C GLU A 171 -13.03 -22.67 1.64
N LEU A 172 -13.98 -23.61 1.68
CA LEU A 172 -15.28 -23.39 2.31
C LEU A 172 -15.14 -23.09 3.81
N ALA A 173 -14.30 -23.83 4.53
CA ALA A 173 -14.05 -23.57 5.94
C ALA A 173 -13.39 -22.21 6.20
N LEU A 174 -12.53 -21.74 5.28
CA LEU A 174 -11.90 -20.42 5.36
C LEU A 174 -12.91 -19.31 5.03
N TRP A 175 -13.85 -19.54 4.11
CA TRP A 175 -14.97 -18.62 3.86
C TRP A 175 -15.88 -18.51 5.09
N ASP A 176 -16.19 -19.63 5.75
CA ASP A 176 -16.89 -19.61 7.04
C ASP A 176 -16.08 -18.89 8.12
N GLY A 177 -14.75 -18.96 8.05
CA GLY A 177 -13.86 -18.15 8.89
C GLY A 177 -14.07 -16.65 8.68
N LEU A 178 -14.13 -16.17 7.43
CA LEU A 178 -14.42 -14.76 7.10
C LEU A 178 -15.76 -14.31 7.70
N VAL A 179 -16.79 -15.14 7.57
CA VAL A 179 -18.12 -14.88 8.14
C VAL A 179 -18.04 -14.80 9.66
N ALA A 180 -17.45 -15.81 10.31
CA ALA A 180 -17.36 -15.87 11.78
C ALA A 180 -16.55 -14.72 12.38
N MET A 181 -15.49 -14.25 11.71
CA MET A 181 -14.73 -13.07 12.15
C MET A 181 -15.58 -11.80 12.11
N TYR A 182 -16.39 -11.63 11.07
CA TYR A 182 -17.30 -10.49 10.93
C TYR A 182 -18.42 -10.52 11.97
N GLU A 183 -19.09 -11.67 12.13
CA GLU A 183 -20.17 -11.84 13.12
C GLU A 183 -19.70 -11.63 14.56
N LYS A 184 -18.46 -12.00 14.87
CA LYS A 184 -17.83 -11.75 16.18
C LYS A 184 -17.38 -10.31 16.38
N GLY A 185 -17.50 -9.45 15.37
CA GLY A 185 -17.08 -8.04 15.43
C GLY A 185 -15.56 -7.85 15.42
N LEU A 186 -14.77 -8.86 15.06
CA LEU A 186 -13.30 -8.76 15.02
C LEU A 186 -12.79 -7.93 13.84
N VAL A 187 -13.62 -7.82 12.79
CA VAL A 187 -13.32 -7.10 11.55
C VAL A 187 -14.51 -6.24 11.15
N ARG A 188 -14.28 -5.05 10.59
CA ARG A 188 -15.36 -4.19 10.06
C ARG A 188 -15.85 -4.62 8.68
N ALA A 189 -14.98 -5.26 7.90
CA ALA A 189 -15.27 -5.82 6.59
C ALA A 189 -14.29 -6.95 6.26
N VAL A 190 -14.59 -7.71 5.20
CA VAL A 190 -13.72 -8.80 4.73
C VAL A 190 -13.21 -8.53 3.33
N GLY A 191 -12.06 -9.11 3.01
CA GLY A 191 -11.49 -9.09 1.67
C GLY A 191 -10.85 -10.42 1.29
N VAL A 192 -10.37 -10.48 0.06
CA VAL A 192 -9.58 -11.62 -0.45
C VAL A 192 -8.34 -11.13 -1.16
N SER A 193 -7.36 -12.01 -1.32
CA SER A 193 -6.15 -11.74 -2.10
C SER A 193 -5.87 -12.89 -3.04
N ASN A 194 -5.37 -12.60 -4.25
CA ASN A 194 -5.06 -13.60 -5.27
C ASN A 194 -6.28 -14.45 -5.68
N TYR A 195 -7.45 -13.83 -5.84
CA TYR A 195 -8.62 -14.48 -6.42
C TYR A 195 -8.76 -14.09 -7.89
N GLY A 196 -9.00 -15.08 -8.74
CA GLY A 196 -9.38 -14.89 -10.12
C GLY A 196 -10.85 -14.52 -10.30
N PRO A 197 -11.24 -14.12 -11.52
CA PRO A 197 -12.58 -13.69 -11.86
C PRO A 197 -13.69 -14.65 -11.40
N GLN A 198 -13.54 -15.94 -11.69
CA GLN A 198 -14.59 -16.91 -11.40
C GLN A 198 -14.74 -17.14 -9.88
N GLN A 199 -13.61 -17.23 -9.19
CA GLN A 199 -13.61 -17.44 -7.75
C GLN A 199 -14.09 -16.18 -6.99
N LEU A 200 -13.83 -14.98 -7.52
CA LEU A 200 -14.34 -13.72 -6.97
C LEU A 200 -15.87 -13.69 -6.97
N VAL A 201 -16.51 -14.07 -8.07
CA VAL A 201 -17.99 -14.14 -8.15
C VAL A 201 -18.53 -15.13 -7.12
N LYS A 202 -17.94 -16.33 -7.02
CA LYS A 202 -18.40 -17.36 -6.07
C LYS A 202 -18.33 -16.90 -4.62
N ILE A 203 -17.20 -16.32 -4.20
CA ILE A 203 -17.07 -15.87 -2.80
C ILE A 203 -17.95 -14.64 -2.53
N HIS A 204 -18.08 -13.74 -3.50
CA HIS A 204 -18.99 -12.61 -3.39
C HIS A 204 -20.42 -13.08 -3.10
N ASP A 205 -20.93 -14.02 -3.90
CA ASP A 205 -22.28 -14.55 -3.73
C ASP A 205 -22.43 -15.29 -2.39
N TYR A 206 -21.42 -16.08 -2.01
CA TYR A 206 -21.38 -16.78 -0.73
C TYR A 206 -21.49 -15.85 0.50
N LEU A 207 -20.76 -14.74 0.47
CA LEU A 207 -20.76 -13.75 1.56
C LEU A 207 -22.03 -12.89 1.53
N LYS A 208 -22.53 -12.56 0.33
CA LYS A 208 -23.78 -11.82 0.14
C LYS A 208 -24.97 -12.54 0.74
N THR A 209 -25.09 -13.86 0.59
CA THR A 209 -26.19 -14.64 1.23
C THR A 209 -26.12 -14.65 2.75
N ARG A 210 -24.99 -14.24 3.34
CA ARG A 210 -24.75 -14.17 4.79
C ARG A 210 -24.70 -12.73 5.33
N GLY A 211 -24.95 -11.74 4.48
CA GLY A 211 -24.90 -10.33 4.88
C GLY A 211 -23.50 -9.80 5.20
N VAL A 212 -22.44 -10.49 4.75
CA VAL A 212 -21.05 -10.11 5.03
C VAL A 212 -20.47 -9.30 3.86
N PRO A 213 -19.93 -8.09 4.09
CA PRO A 213 -19.46 -7.23 3.01
C PRO A 213 -18.06 -7.65 2.52
N LEU A 214 -17.99 -8.19 1.30
CA LEU A 214 -16.72 -8.36 0.57
C LEU A 214 -16.28 -7.00 0.00
N CYS A 215 -15.42 -6.28 0.70
CA CYS A 215 -15.10 -4.89 0.36
C CYS A 215 -13.89 -4.74 -0.56
N SER A 216 -12.98 -5.72 -0.57
CA SER A 216 -11.74 -5.62 -1.33
C SER A 216 -11.25 -6.95 -1.90
N ALA A 217 -10.58 -6.84 -3.05
CA ALA A 217 -9.78 -7.90 -3.63
C ALA A 217 -8.36 -7.35 -3.86
N GLN A 218 -7.36 -8.01 -3.31
CA GLN A 218 -5.96 -7.60 -3.41
C GLN A 218 -5.20 -8.49 -4.39
N VAL A 219 -4.66 -7.91 -5.46
CA VAL A 219 -3.98 -8.66 -6.53
C VAL A 219 -2.72 -7.96 -7.01
N GLN A 220 -1.82 -8.72 -7.64
CA GLN A 220 -0.66 -8.16 -8.29
C GLN A 220 -1.13 -7.31 -9.46
N PHE A 221 -0.91 -6.01 -9.39
CA PHE A 221 -1.42 -5.08 -10.41
C PHE A 221 -0.48 -3.89 -10.53
N SER A 222 0.15 -3.81 -11.70
CA SER A 222 1.12 -2.80 -12.09
C SER A 222 1.28 -2.86 -13.62
N LEU A 223 1.98 -1.90 -14.21
CA LEU A 223 2.33 -1.93 -15.63
C LEU A 223 3.10 -3.20 -16.03
N LEU A 224 3.75 -3.89 -15.09
CA LEU A 224 4.43 -5.16 -15.30
C LEU A 224 3.51 -6.39 -15.17
N SER A 225 2.25 -6.23 -14.80
CA SER A 225 1.33 -7.32 -14.46
C SER A 225 -0.11 -7.01 -14.89
N TYR A 226 -0.29 -6.24 -15.96
CA TYR A 226 -1.61 -5.79 -16.45
C TYR A 226 -2.09 -6.58 -17.67
N GLY A 227 -2.10 -7.92 -17.56
CA GLY A 227 -2.57 -8.81 -18.62
C GLY A 227 -4.11 -8.89 -18.71
N LYS A 228 -4.59 -9.71 -19.65
CA LYS A 228 -6.04 -9.97 -19.84
C LYS A 228 -6.74 -10.38 -18.55
N GLU A 229 -6.09 -11.20 -17.73
CA GLU A 229 -6.65 -11.68 -16.48
C GLU A 229 -6.79 -10.57 -15.43
N GLN A 230 -5.79 -9.72 -15.25
CA GLN A 230 -5.88 -8.58 -14.31
C GLN A 230 -6.91 -7.54 -14.77
N GLN A 231 -7.06 -7.36 -16.08
CA GLN A 231 -8.13 -6.54 -16.65
C GLN A 231 -9.51 -7.13 -16.32
N GLU A 232 -9.66 -8.44 -16.45
CA GLU A 232 -10.90 -9.14 -16.14
C GLU A 232 -11.22 -9.11 -14.63
N ILE A 233 -10.23 -9.36 -13.77
CA ILE A 233 -10.37 -9.22 -12.32
C ILE A 233 -10.85 -7.81 -11.96
N LYS A 234 -10.24 -6.79 -12.57
CA LYS A 234 -10.64 -5.40 -12.32
C LYS A 234 -12.09 -5.14 -12.75
N ARG A 235 -12.49 -5.62 -13.93
CA ARG A 235 -13.86 -5.50 -14.43
C ARG A 235 -14.86 -6.17 -13.49
N VAL A 236 -14.61 -7.41 -13.08
CA VAL A 236 -15.46 -8.14 -12.11
C VAL A 236 -15.53 -7.41 -10.78
N CYS A 237 -14.42 -6.87 -10.28
CA CYS A 237 -14.43 -6.08 -9.04
C CYS A 237 -15.31 -4.84 -9.17
N ASP A 238 -15.23 -4.11 -10.29
CA ASP A 238 -16.07 -2.93 -10.53
C ASP A 238 -17.56 -3.29 -10.61
N GLU A 239 -17.91 -4.37 -11.33
CA GLU A 239 -19.28 -4.86 -11.47
C GLU A 239 -19.89 -5.29 -10.12
N LEU A 240 -19.08 -5.91 -9.25
CA LEU A 240 -19.51 -6.38 -7.92
C LEU A 240 -19.39 -5.30 -6.82
N GLY A 241 -18.87 -4.11 -7.14
CA GLY A 241 -18.64 -3.05 -6.15
C GLY A 241 -17.50 -3.35 -5.15
N ILE A 242 -16.60 -4.26 -5.50
CA ILE A 242 -15.42 -4.64 -4.73
C ILE A 242 -14.27 -3.69 -5.08
N ARG A 243 -13.60 -3.10 -4.09
CA ARG A 243 -12.45 -2.23 -4.38
C ARG A 243 -11.19 -3.06 -4.61
N LEU A 244 -10.56 -2.90 -5.78
CA LEU A 244 -9.28 -3.55 -6.04
C LEU A 244 -8.13 -2.84 -5.31
N ILE A 245 -7.36 -3.59 -4.51
CA ILE A 245 -6.09 -3.16 -3.92
C ILE A 245 -4.96 -3.69 -4.80
N SER A 246 -4.13 -2.80 -5.35
CA SER A 246 -3.03 -3.18 -6.24
C SER A 246 -1.73 -3.30 -5.45
N TYR A 247 -1.28 -4.53 -5.20
CA TYR A 247 0.03 -4.79 -4.59
C TYR A 247 1.13 -4.86 -5.64
N SER A 248 2.37 -4.61 -5.19
CA SER A 248 3.56 -4.47 -6.06
C SER A 248 3.37 -3.46 -7.21
N PRO A 249 2.81 -2.25 -6.98
CA PRO A 249 2.57 -1.26 -8.05
C PRO A 249 3.86 -0.81 -8.75
N LEU A 250 5.03 -1.03 -8.12
CA LEU A 250 6.35 -0.71 -8.66
C LEU A 250 7.12 -1.92 -9.20
N GLY A 251 6.48 -3.11 -9.31
CA GLY A 251 7.15 -4.33 -9.77
C GLY A 251 8.39 -4.68 -8.95
N LEU A 252 8.26 -4.74 -7.62
CA LEU A 252 9.37 -4.94 -6.67
C LEU A 252 10.50 -3.90 -6.74
N GLY A 253 10.26 -2.77 -7.42
CA GLY A 253 11.23 -1.69 -7.63
C GLY A 253 11.80 -1.63 -9.04
N MET A 254 11.43 -2.53 -9.96
CA MET A 254 11.87 -2.45 -11.37
C MET A 254 11.37 -1.18 -12.05
N LEU A 255 10.17 -0.70 -11.71
CA LEU A 255 9.58 0.50 -12.31
C LEU A 255 10.14 1.83 -11.75
N THR A 256 11.18 1.79 -10.91
CA THR A 256 11.78 3.02 -10.36
C THR A 256 12.92 3.56 -11.20
N GLY A 257 13.36 2.84 -12.24
CA GLY A 257 14.50 3.22 -13.08
C GLY A 257 15.88 3.12 -12.42
N LYS A 258 15.96 2.60 -11.19
CA LYS A 258 17.23 2.48 -10.43
C LYS A 258 18.01 1.20 -10.72
N TYR A 259 17.40 0.27 -11.44
CA TYR A 259 18.00 -1.02 -11.79
C TYR A 259 18.08 -1.13 -13.30
N SER A 260 19.11 -1.81 -13.75
CA SER A 260 19.37 -2.09 -15.16
C SER A 260 19.91 -3.51 -15.31
N SER A 261 20.04 -4.01 -16.53
CA SER A 261 20.67 -5.32 -16.78
C SER A 261 22.10 -5.41 -16.23
N SER A 262 22.78 -4.28 -16.04
CA SER A 262 24.11 -4.17 -15.43
C SER A 262 24.09 -3.87 -13.92
N GLU A 263 22.96 -3.45 -13.37
CA GLU A 263 22.81 -3.05 -11.96
C GLU A 263 21.57 -3.72 -11.36
N LEU A 264 21.76 -4.95 -10.88
CA LEU A 264 20.71 -5.77 -10.28
C LEU A 264 20.63 -5.56 -8.75
N PRO A 265 19.47 -5.79 -8.12
CA PRO A 265 19.38 -5.83 -6.67
C PRO A 265 20.20 -6.99 -6.10
N THR A 266 20.61 -6.85 -4.83
CA THR A 266 21.20 -7.96 -4.08
C THR A 266 20.16 -9.00 -3.66
N GLY A 267 20.63 -10.22 -3.38
CA GLY A 267 19.83 -11.29 -2.83
C GLY A 267 18.89 -11.97 -3.85
N PRO A 268 17.85 -12.67 -3.39
CA PRO A 268 17.01 -13.53 -4.24
C PRO A 268 16.27 -12.79 -5.37
N ARG A 269 16.09 -11.47 -5.24
CA ARG A 269 15.46 -10.65 -6.29
C ARG A 269 16.33 -10.54 -7.56
N SER A 270 17.64 -10.73 -7.46
CA SER A 270 18.57 -10.61 -8.59
C SER A 270 18.19 -11.51 -9.77
N LEU A 271 17.85 -12.78 -9.49
CA LEU A 271 17.49 -13.75 -10.52
C LEU A 271 16.25 -13.32 -11.31
N LEU A 272 15.19 -12.91 -10.62
CA LEU A 272 13.96 -12.43 -11.24
C LEU A 272 14.22 -11.16 -12.08
N PHE A 273 15.04 -10.24 -11.57
CA PHE A 273 15.36 -9.00 -12.27
C PHE A 273 16.17 -9.27 -13.53
N GLY A 274 17.14 -10.19 -13.49
CA GLY A 274 17.90 -10.62 -14.66
C GLY A 274 17.05 -11.28 -15.75
N GLN A 275 15.89 -11.84 -15.41
CA GLN A 275 14.95 -12.42 -16.38
C GLN A 275 14.04 -11.37 -17.03
N ILE A 276 13.70 -10.30 -16.31
CA ILE A 276 12.68 -9.32 -16.74
C ILE A 276 13.32 -8.05 -17.32
N LEU A 277 14.37 -7.51 -16.70
CA LEU A 277 14.98 -6.24 -17.11
C LEU A 277 15.48 -6.22 -18.56
N PRO A 278 16.08 -7.30 -19.13
CA PRO A 278 16.58 -7.29 -20.52
C PRO A 278 15.54 -7.11 -21.64
N GLY A 279 14.28 -6.81 -21.32
CA GLY A 279 13.26 -6.40 -22.28
C GLY A 279 12.34 -5.29 -21.77
N LEU A 280 12.67 -4.64 -20.65
CA LEU A 280 11.78 -3.66 -20.02
C LEU A 280 11.98 -2.23 -20.56
N ASP A 281 12.97 -2.03 -21.44
CA ASP A 281 13.37 -0.72 -21.94
C ASP A 281 12.21 0.11 -22.52
N PRO A 282 11.30 -0.43 -23.37
CA PRO A 282 10.18 0.36 -23.88
C PRO A 282 9.34 0.99 -22.76
N LEU A 283 9.03 0.20 -21.73
CA LEU A 283 8.25 0.67 -20.58
C LEU A 283 9.04 1.67 -19.72
N LEU A 284 10.33 1.43 -19.48
CA LEU A 284 11.17 2.34 -18.69
C LEU A 284 11.39 3.68 -19.40
N VAL A 285 11.51 3.68 -20.72
CA VAL A 285 11.60 4.90 -21.54
C VAL A 285 10.30 5.69 -21.46
N ALA A 286 9.15 5.06 -21.72
CA ALA A 286 7.85 5.73 -21.64
C ALA A 286 7.57 6.30 -20.23
N LEU A 287 7.90 5.57 -19.17
CA LEU A 287 7.81 6.06 -17.80
C LEU A 287 8.69 7.29 -17.56
N ARG A 288 9.92 7.30 -18.09
CA ARG A 288 10.86 8.41 -17.94
C ARG A 288 10.38 9.65 -18.68
N GLU A 289 9.96 9.51 -19.94
CA GLU A 289 9.44 10.63 -20.75
C GLU A 289 8.24 11.30 -20.09
N ILE A 290 7.27 10.51 -19.61
CA ILE A 290 6.09 11.06 -18.92
C ILE A 290 6.50 11.69 -17.59
N ALA A 291 7.42 11.07 -16.85
CA ALA A 291 7.94 11.61 -15.60
C ALA A 291 8.59 12.99 -15.81
N GLU A 292 9.47 13.13 -16.80
CA GLU A 292 10.12 14.39 -17.17
C GLU A 292 9.09 15.45 -17.59
N LYS A 293 8.16 15.12 -18.49
CA LYS A 293 7.10 16.02 -18.95
C LYS A 293 6.22 16.54 -17.81
N ARG A 294 5.98 15.71 -16.79
CA ARG A 294 5.12 16.05 -15.63
C ARG A 294 5.88 16.66 -14.46
N GLY A 295 7.22 16.73 -14.51
CA GLY A 295 8.04 17.11 -13.35
C GLY A 295 7.86 16.14 -12.18
N LYS A 296 7.80 14.84 -12.48
CA LYS A 296 7.56 13.74 -11.53
C LYS A 296 8.67 12.70 -11.65
N THR A 297 8.63 11.70 -10.77
CA THR A 297 9.53 10.54 -10.84
C THR A 297 8.83 9.34 -11.48
N MET A 298 9.58 8.40 -12.06
CA MET A 298 9.01 7.16 -12.61
C MET A 298 8.14 6.38 -11.61
N PRO A 299 8.53 6.21 -10.32
CA PRO A 299 7.65 5.63 -9.32
C PRO A 299 6.31 6.35 -9.16
N GLN A 300 6.32 7.69 -9.19
CA GLN A 300 5.10 8.49 -9.06
C GLN A 300 4.17 8.28 -10.26
N VAL A 301 4.71 8.20 -11.48
CA VAL A 301 3.94 7.88 -12.69
C VAL A 301 3.34 6.48 -12.60
N ALA A 302 4.12 5.47 -12.22
CA ALA A 302 3.65 4.08 -12.13
C ALA A 302 2.55 3.90 -11.05
N ILE A 303 2.69 4.55 -9.90
CA ILE A 303 1.66 4.55 -8.85
C ILE A 303 0.42 5.33 -9.31
N ASN A 304 0.60 6.49 -9.93
CA ASN A 304 -0.51 7.31 -10.44
C ASN A 304 -1.32 6.55 -11.51
N TRP A 305 -0.65 5.76 -12.35
CA TRP A 305 -1.31 4.88 -13.31
C TRP A 305 -2.26 3.89 -12.60
N CYS A 306 -1.81 3.21 -11.53
CA CYS A 306 -2.69 2.34 -10.74
C CYS A 306 -3.92 3.09 -10.19
N ILE A 307 -3.71 4.30 -9.66
CA ILE A 307 -4.81 5.17 -9.18
C ILE A 307 -5.77 5.53 -10.32
N CYS A 308 -5.26 5.84 -11.52
CA CYS A 308 -6.08 6.15 -12.70
C CYS A 308 -6.89 4.94 -13.19
N LYS A 309 -6.38 3.72 -13.01
CA LYS A 309 -7.16 2.49 -13.23
C LYS A 309 -8.25 2.27 -12.17
N GLY A 310 -8.32 3.11 -11.13
CA GLY A 310 -9.33 3.04 -10.08
C GLY A 310 -9.01 2.03 -8.97
N THR A 311 -7.77 1.57 -8.88
CA THR A 311 -7.29 0.71 -7.78
C THR A 311 -6.80 1.57 -6.61
N VAL A 312 -6.62 0.95 -5.44
CA VAL A 312 -5.89 1.55 -4.30
C VAL A 312 -4.51 0.91 -4.23
N PRO A 313 -3.43 1.55 -4.72
CA PRO A 313 -2.09 0.99 -4.64
C PRO A 313 -1.54 1.00 -3.21
N ILE A 314 -0.76 -0.03 -2.89
CA ILE A 314 -0.07 -0.18 -1.61
C ILE A 314 1.44 -0.36 -1.83
N PRO A 315 2.16 0.66 -2.31
CA PRO A 315 3.62 0.59 -2.42
C PRO A 315 4.25 0.31 -1.06
N GLY A 316 5.44 -0.32 -1.07
CA GLY A 316 6.19 -0.58 0.16
C GLY A 316 6.89 0.68 0.67
N ILE A 317 6.98 0.81 2.00
CA ILE A 317 7.71 1.89 2.67
C ILE A 317 8.81 1.31 3.57
N LYS A 318 10.04 1.77 3.37
CA LYS A 318 11.20 1.36 4.19
C LYS A 318 12.00 2.52 4.75
N SER A 319 11.62 3.75 4.40
CA SER A 319 12.28 4.97 4.83
C SER A 319 11.37 6.17 4.55
N VAL A 320 11.66 7.31 5.20
CA VAL A 320 10.98 8.59 4.99
C VAL A 320 10.98 8.98 3.51
N ARG A 321 12.13 8.88 2.83
CA ARG A 321 12.25 9.18 1.40
C ARG A 321 11.29 8.36 0.52
N HIS A 322 11.07 7.08 0.84
CA HIS A 322 10.08 6.28 0.10
C HIS A 322 8.67 6.84 0.25
N VAL A 323 8.32 7.33 1.44
CA VAL A 323 7.02 7.96 1.68
C VAL A 323 6.92 9.25 0.87
N GLU A 324 7.90 10.14 0.93
CA GLU A 324 7.94 11.38 0.15
C GLU A 324 7.78 11.11 -1.36
N ASP A 325 8.57 10.18 -1.89
CA ASP A 325 8.51 9.80 -3.31
C ASP A 325 7.13 9.25 -3.68
N ASN A 326 6.58 8.32 -2.89
CA ASN A 326 5.27 7.72 -3.14
C ASN A 326 4.13 8.76 -3.04
N LEU A 327 4.18 9.66 -2.05
CA LEU A 327 3.19 10.72 -1.85
C LEU A 327 3.11 11.68 -3.05
N GLY A 328 4.21 11.90 -3.76
CA GLY A 328 4.24 12.70 -4.99
C GLY A 328 3.40 12.14 -6.16
N ALA A 329 2.91 10.90 -6.05
CA ALA A 329 1.95 10.32 -6.98
C ALA A 329 0.52 10.87 -6.82
N MET A 330 0.22 11.59 -5.72
CA MET A 330 -1.09 12.15 -5.43
C MET A 330 -1.21 13.61 -5.90
N GLY A 331 -2.43 14.15 -5.94
CA GLY A 331 -2.71 15.53 -6.33
C GLY A 331 -2.73 15.83 -7.83
N TRP A 332 -2.48 14.84 -8.70
CA TRP A 332 -2.56 14.96 -10.15
C TRP A 332 -3.01 13.64 -10.79
N ARG A 333 -3.33 13.63 -12.08
CA ARG A 333 -3.70 12.41 -12.82
C ARG A 333 -3.05 12.39 -14.20
N LEU A 334 -2.65 11.20 -14.62
CA LEU A 334 -2.26 10.95 -16.01
C LEU A 334 -3.44 11.21 -16.94
N THR A 335 -3.16 11.67 -18.16
CA THR A 335 -4.18 11.74 -19.21
C THR A 335 -4.49 10.35 -19.74
N ASN A 336 -5.57 10.22 -20.52
CA ASN A 336 -5.87 8.97 -21.21
C ASN A 336 -4.74 8.58 -22.18
N ASP A 337 -4.18 9.55 -22.92
CA ASP A 337 -3.06 9.30 -23.85
C ASP A 337 -1.81 8.79 -23.13
N GLU A 338 -1.46 9.36 -21.98
CA GLU A 338 -0.32 8.89 -21.18
C GLU A 338 -0.56 7.49 -20.62
N GLN A 339 -1.78 7.18 -20.18
CA GLN A 339 -2.14 5.83 -19.75
C GLN A 339 -2.01 4.82 -20.90
N LEU A 340 -2.52 5.16 -22.09
CA LEU A 340 -2.42 4.31 -23.28
C LEU A 340 -0.97 4.14 -23.76
N GLN A 341 -0.15 5.20 -23.70
CA GLN A 341 1.28 5.13 -24.01
C GLN A 341 1.99 4.12 -23.08
N LEU A 342 1.73 4.19 -21.77
CA LEU A 342 2.33 3.27 -20.80
C LEU A 342 1.84 1.83 -21.00
N GLU A 343 0.56 1.64 -21.31
CA GLU A 343 -0.02 0.32 -21.56
C GLU A 343 0.51 -0.31 -22.85
N TYR A 344 0.68 0.48 -23.91
CA TYR A 344 1.32 0.03 -25.15
C TYR A 344 2.79 -0.33 -24.90
N ALA A 345 3.56 0.52 -24.22
CA ALA A 345 4.96 0.25 -23.90
C ALA A 345 5.14 -1.00 -23.00
N ALA A 346 4.19 -1.25 -22.10
CA ALA A 346 4.15 -2.48 -21.30
C ALA A 346 3.87 -3.73 -22.15
N GLN A 347 3.03 -3.64 -23.18
CA GLN A 347 2.78 -4.75 -24.11
C GLN A 347 3.99 -5.06 -24.99
N GLU A 348 4.72 -4.02 -25.41
CA GLU A 348 5.95 -4.14 -26.19
C GLU A 348 7.13 -4.67 -25.35
N SER A 349 7.00 -4.71 -24.03
CA SER A 349 7.99 -5.30 -23.13
C SER A 349 7.73 -6.81 -22.99
N PRO A 350 8.56 -7.71 -23.57
CA PRO A 350 8.24 -9.13 -23.74
C PRO A 350 8.18 -9.94 -22.43
N ARG A 351 8.60 -9.34 -21.31
CA ARG A 351 8.68 -10.01 -20.00
C ARG A 351 7.82 -9.25 -18.99
N SER A 352 6.86 -9.96 -18.41
CA SER A 352 6.01 -9.47 -17.32
C SER A 352 6.42 -10.10 -15.99
N MET A 353 5.90 -9.54 -14.90
CA MET A 353 6.01 -10.16 -13.58
C MET A 353 5.32 -11.52 -13.59
N ILE A 354 5.98 -12.49 -12.95
CA ILE A 354 5.38 -13.81 -12.72
C ILE A 354 4.17 -13.62 -11.81
N GLN A 355 3.02 -14.09 -12.30
CA GLN A 355 1.77 -14.10 -11.58
C GLN A 355 1.89 -14.93 -10.30
N ASN A 356 1.14 -14.55 -9.27
CA ASN A 356 1.11 -15.30 -8.02
C ASN A 356 0.62 -16.74 -8.28
N ILE A 357 1.38 -17.74 -7.83
CA ILE A 357 1.06 -19.16 -8.03
C ILE A 357 -0.27 -19.58 -7.39
N PHE A 358 -0.75 -18.81 -6.40
CA PHE A 358 -2.02 -19.05 -5.75
C PHE A 358 -3.18 -18.27 -6.37
N GLN A 359 -2.95 -17.49 -7.42
CA GLN A 359 -4.03 -16.80 -8.10
C GLN A 359 -4.94 -17.82 -8.80
N THR A 360 -6.20 -17.87 -8.39
CA THR A 360 -7.22 -18.67 -9.09
C THR A 360 -7.56 -18.04 -10.44
N ARG A 361 -8.23 -18.80 -11.31
CA ARG A 361 -8.72 -18.33 -12.62
C ARG A 361 -10.13 -17.76 -12.54
#